data_AF-R5H701-F1
#
_entry.id   AF-R5H701-F1
#
_cell.length_a   1.000
_cell.length_b   1.000
_cell.length_c   1.000
_cell.angle_alpha   90.00
_cell.angle_beta   90.00
_cell.angle_gamma   90.00
#
_symmetry.space_group_name_H-M   'P 1'
#
loop_
_entity.id
_entity.type
_entity.pdbx_description
1 polymer ?
#
loop_
_entity_poly.entity_id
_entity_poly.type
_entity_poly.pdbx_seq_one_letter_code
_entity_poly.pdbx_strand_id
1 'polypeptide(L)'
;MAAITPRKNKSGEIISYTIRVYRGYDSSGNRLKPYTMTYKPEPSMTAKQVEKELNRQAVQFEEKCMRGSVADPTIRLCDFCARSGFATSAKSILKSQRGRYRLQHMHSIRSR
;
A
#
# COMPACT_ATOMS: atom_id res chain seq x y z
N MET A 1 11.33 12.14 -9.06
CA MET A 1 12.06 11.25 -9.97
C MET A 1 11.97 9.82 -9.48
N ALA A 2 11.52 8.92 -10.35
CA ALA A 2 11.52 7.48 -10.10
C ALA A 2 12.96 6.91 -10.08
N ALA A 3 13.24 6.00 -9.14
CA ALA A 3 14.50 5.28 -9.04
C ALA A 3 14.35 3.89 -9.68
N ILE A 4 15.28 3.53 -10.56
CA ILE A 4 15.28 2.26 -11.28
C ILE A 4 16.39 1.38 -10.72
N THR A 5 16.07 0.14 -10.36
CA THR A 5 17.05 -0.84 -9.86
C THR A 5 16.97 -2.11 -10.71
N PRO A 6 18.06 -2.49 -11.40
CA PRO A 6 18.11 -3.75 -12.14
C PRO A 6 18.23 -4.93 -11.18
N ARG A 7 17.50 -6.02 -11.45
CA ARG A 7 17.62 -7.30 -10.76
C ARG A 7 18.33 -8.29 -11.65
N LYS A 8 19.39 -8.89 -11.12
CA LYS A 8 20.20 -9.89 -11.82
C LYS A 8 19.91 -11.30 -11.31
N ASN A 9 20.04 -12.30 -12.18
CA ASN A 9 20.05 -13.71 -11.80
C ASN A 9 21.44 -14.13 -11.28
N LYS A 10 21.57 -15.39 -10.85
CA LYS A 10 22.86 -15.97 -10.41
C LYS A 10 23.92 -15.97 -11.52
N SER A 11 23.49 -15.99 -12.78
CA SER A 11 24.33 -15.94 -13.98
C SER A 11 24.80 -14.52 -14.34
N GLY A 12 24.33 -13.48 -13.63
CA GLY A 12 24.69 -12.08 -13.87
C GLY A 12 23.82 -11.35 -14.90
N GLU A 13 22.85 -12.01 -15.52
CA GLU A 13 21.95 -11.44 -16.52
C GLU A 13 20.80 -10.67 -15.85
N ILE A 14 20.37 -9.57 -16.48
CA ILE A 14 19.26 -8.75 -15.97
C ILE A 14 17.94 -9.41 -16.36
N ILE A 15 17.18 -9.85 -15.35
CA ILE A 15 15.88 -10.53 -15.55
C ILE A 15 14.67 -9.61 -15.41
N SER A 16 14.84 -8.50 -14.67
CA SER A 16 13.75 -7.55 -14.40
C SER A 16 14.29 -6.25 -13.85
N TYR A 17 13.52 -5.18 -13.97
CA TYR A 17 13.80 -3.89 -13.38
C TYR A 17 12.72 -3.56 -12.34
N THR A 18 13.14 -2.97 -11.22
CA THR A 18 12.23 -2.44 -10.21
C THR A 18 12.26 -0.92 -10.28
N ILE A 19 11.10 -0.31 -10.50
CA ILE A 19 10.89 1.14 -10.51
C ILE A 19 10.30 1.53 -9.15
N ARG A 20 10.88 2.52 -8.48
CA ARG A 20 10.46 2.99 -7.15
C ARG A 20 10.19 4.49 -7.16
N VAL A 21 9.05 4.91 -6.61
CA VAL A 21 8.70 6.33 -6.46
C VAL A 21 8.54 6.65 -4.98
N TYR A 22 9.38 7.55 -4.47
CA TYR A 22 9.35 8.00 -3.08
C TYR A 22 8.33 9.13 -2.89
N ARG A 23 7.70 9.14 -1.72
CA ARG A 23 6.54 10.01 -1.41
C ARG A 23 6.84 11.08 -0.36
N GLY A 24 8.09 11.18 0.08
CA GLY A 24 8.48 12.02 1.22
C GLY A 24 8.27 11.34 2.58
N TYR A 25 8.01 12.17 3.58
CA TYR A 25 7.90 11.80 4.99
C TYR A 25 6.47 12.03 5.50
N ASP A 26 6.07 11.27 6.50
CA ASP A 26 4.85 11.55 7.26
C ASP A 26 5.04 12.74 8.21
N SER A 27 3.95 13.18 8.83
CA SER A 27 3.97 14.25 9.86
C SER A 27 4.80 13.90 11.09
N SER A 28 5.11 12.63 11.29
CA SER A 28 5.90 12.11 12.41
C SER A 28 7.38 11.95 12.04
N GLY A 29 7.79 12.32 10.82
CA GLY A 29 9.17 12.21 10.32
C GLY A 29 9.55 10.82 9.78
N ASN A 30 8.65 9.84 9.73
CA ASN A 30 8.94 8.54 9.13
C ASN A 30 8.81 8.59 7.62
N ARG A 31 9.69 7.87 6.93
CA ARG A 31 9.66 7.78 5.47
C ARG A 31 8.44 6.97 5.03
N LEU A 32 7.62 7.55 4.16
CA LEU A 32 6.48 6.85 3.59
C LEU A 32 6.97 5.70 2.70
N LYS A 33 6.24 4.58 2.75
CA LYS A 33 6.52 3.42 1.89
C LYS A 33 6.51 3.88 0.42
N PRO A 34 7.59 3.62 -0.34
CA PRO A 34 7.64 3.98 -1.74
C PRO A 34 6.70 3.09 -2.55
N TYR A 35 6.13 3.65 -3.60
CA TYR A 35 5.44 2.86 -4.60
C TYR A 35 6.46 2.05 -5.40
N THR A 36 6.16 0.80 -5.65
CA THR A 36 7.05 -0.11 -6.39
C THR A 36 6.32 -0.72 -7.57
N MET A 37 7.01 -0.80 -8.70
CA MET A 37 6.55 -1.47 -9.91
C MET A 37 7.68 -2.34 -10.45
N THR A 38 7.36 -3.53 -10.95
CA THR A 38 8.34 -4.41 -11.59
C THR A 38 8.05 -4.45 -13.08
N TYR A 39 9.08 -4.18 -13.88
CA TYR A 39 9.03 -4.29 -15.33
C TYR A 39 9.93 -5.44 -15.78
N LYS A 40 9.40 -6.34 -16.59
CA LYS A 40 10.15 -7.45 -17.20
C LYS A 40 10.28 -7.15 -18.68
N PRO A 41 11.50 -6.91 -19.20
CA PRO A 41 11.71 -6.70 -20.62
C PRO A 41 11.50 -8.01 -21.39
N GLU A 42 11.04 -7.89 -22.64
CA GLU A 42 10.95 -9.04 -23.54
C GLU A 42 12.35 -9.47 -24.00
N PRO A 43 12.62 -10.79 -24.15
CA PRO A 43 13.94 -11.31 -24.52
C PRO A 43 14.40 -10.85 -25.91
N SER A 44 13.48 -10.45 -26.78
CA SER A 44 13.75 -10.01 -28.16
C SER A 44 14.14 -8.54 -28.28
N MET A 45 14.07 -7.75 -27.21
CA MET A 45 14.37 -6.32 -27.24
C MET A 45 15.87 -6.03 -27.07
N THR A 46 16.37 -5.06 -27.83
CA THR A 46 17.75 -4.58 -27.67
C THR A 46 17.89 -3.75 -26.40
N ALA A 47 19.06 -3.75 -25.76
CA ALA A 47 19.32 -2.98 -24.53
C ALA A 47 18.89 -1.50 -24.62
N LYS A 48 19.13 -0.84 -25.76
CA LYS A 48 18.69 0.56 -25.99
C LYS A 48 17.16 0.73 -26.02
N GLN A 49 16.45 -0.25 -26.58
CA GLN A 49 14.99 -0.22 -26.62
C GLN A 49 14.42 -0.45 -25.22
N VAL A 50 15.01 -1.39 -24.47
CA VAL A 50 14.65 -1.65 -23.08
C VAL A 50 14.84 -0.39 -22.23
N GLU A 51 15.97 0.31 -22.35
CA GLU A 51 16.22 1.54 -21.60
C GLU A 51 15.18 2.63 -21.94
N LYS A 52 14.86 2.81 -23.23
CA LYS A 52 13.86 3.79 -23.67
C LYS A 52 12.47 3.47 -23.11
N GLU A 53 12.05 2.21 -23.19
CA GLU A 53 10.76 1.79 -22.65
C GLU A 53 10.75 1.88 -21.13
N LEU A 54 11.84 1.53 -20.46
CA LEU A 54 11.97 1.63 -19.01
C LEU A 54 11.84 3.07 -18.52
N ASN A 55 12.46 4.02 -19.21
CA ASN A 55 12.30 5.45 -18.91
C ASN A 55 10.85 5.92 -19.15
N ARG A 56 10.21 5.47 -20.23
CA ARG A 56 8.79 5.77 -20.50
C ARG A 56 7.89 5.24 -19.38
N GLN A 57 8.10 3.99 -18.97
CA GLN A 57 7.36 3.35 -17.88
C GLN A 57 7.60 4.07 -16.54
N ALA A 58 8.83 4.53 -16.29
CA ALA A 58 9.18 5.26 -15.08
C ALA A 58 8.44 6.60 -14.98
N VAL A 59 8.40 7.38 -16.08
CA VAL A 59 7.66 8.65 -16.14
C VAL A 59 6.17 8.41 -15.97
N GLN A 60 5.60 7.45 -16.71
CA GLN A 60 4.17 7.12 -16.59
C GLN A 60 3.80 6.67 -15.18
N PHE A 61 4.66 5.91 -14.53
CA PHE A 61 4.44 5.47 -13.15
C PHE A 61 4.51 6.63 -12.16
N GLU A 62 5.48 7.53 -12.32
CA GLU A 62 5.59 8.76 -11.52
C GLU A 62 4.33 9.61 -11.64
N GLU A 63 3.83 9.84 -12.85
CA GLU A 63 2.59 10.58 -13.08
C GLU A 63 1.37 9.88 -12.46
N LYS A 64 1.25 8.56 -12.59
CA LYS A 64 0.17 7.78 -11.96
C LYS A 64 0.21 7.90 -10.43
N CYS A 65 1.40 7.87 -9.85
CA CYS A 65 1.60 8.06 -8.41
C CYS A 65 1.20 9.46 -7.96
N MET A 66 1.52 10.50 -8.75
CA MET A 66 1.14 11.88 -8.46
C MET A 66 -0.37 12.13 -8.58
N ARG A 67 -1.03 11.55 -9.59
CA ARG A 67 -2.49 11.65 -9.77
C ARG A 67 -3.30 10.89 -8.71
N GLY A 68 -2.65 10.13 -7.82
CA GLY A 68 -3.33 9.33 -6.79
C GLY A 68 -4.04 8.08 -7.31
N SER A 69 -3.84 7.71 -8.58
CA SER A 69 -4.50 6.55 -9.21
C SER A 69 -3.83 5.21 -8.89
N VAL A 70 -2.69 5.22 -8.19
CA VAL A 70 -2.03 4.00 -7.73
C VAL A 70 -2.65 3.59 -6.39
N ALA A 71 -3.71 2.80 -6.48
CA ALA A 71 -4.20 2.02 -5.34
C ALA A 71 -3.12 1.00 -4.96
N ASP A 72 -2.61 1.09 -3.74
CA ASP A 72 -1.67 0.11 -3.23
C ASP A 72 -2.45 -1.20 -2.99
N PRO A 73 -2.22 -2.28 -3.75
CA PRO A 73 -3.02 -3.51 -3.61
C PRO A 73 -2.84 -4.18 -2.24
N THR A 74 -1.81 -3.76 -1.50
CA THR A 74 -1.48 -4.26 -0.16
C THR A 74 -2.18 -3.47 0.95
N ILE A 75 -2.81 -2.32 0.64
CA ILE A 75 -3.52 -1.54 1.64
C ILE A 75 -4.78 -2.31 2.04
N ARG A 76 -4.90 -2.61 3.34
CA ARG A 76 -6.14 -3.19 3.87
C ARG A 76 -7.23 -2.12 3.80
N LEU A 77 -8.46 -2.51 3.53
CA LEU A 77 -9.61 -1.59 3.49
C LEU A 77 -9.69 -0.71 4.75
N CYS A 78 -9.40 -1.28 5.93
CA CYS A 78 -9.35 -0.54 7.19
C CYS A 78 -8.34 0.62 7.18
N ASP A 79 -7.14 0.39 6.63
CA ASP A 79 -6.06 1.39 6.56
C ASP A 79 -6.39 2.47 5.51
N PHE A 80 -7.03 2.06 4.41
CA PHE A 80 -7.56 2.98 3.40
C PHE A 80 -8.65 3.91 3.99
N CYS A 81 -9.63 3.39 4.73
CA CYS A 81 -10.67 4.20 5.38
C CYS A 81 -10.07 5.19 6.38
N ALA A 82 -9.09 4.76 7.18
CA ALA A 82 -8.40 5.64 8.13
C ALA A 82 -7.64 6.78 7.42
N ARG A 83 -7.00 6.50 6.28
CA ARG A 83 -6.25 7.48 5.48
C ARG A 83 -7.14 8.44 4.69
N SER A 84 -8.31 7.97 4.24
CA SER A 84 -9.24 8.77 3.43
C SER A 84 -10.16 9.66 4.27
N GLY A 85 -9.97 9.72 5.59
CA GLY A 85 -10.78 10.53 6.48
C GLY A 85 -12.19 9.98 6.70
N PHE A 86 -12.50 8.79 6.20
CA PHE A 86 -13.69 8.06 6.58
C PHE A 86 -13.48 7.52 7.99
N ALA A 87 -13.93 8.30 8.98
CA ALA A 87 -13.97 7.89 10.36
C ALA A 87 -14.95 6.71 10.52
N THR A 88 -14.52 5.49 10.19
CA THR A 88 -15.28 4.29 10.56
C THR A 88 -15.09 4.10 12.06
N SER A 89 -15.98 4.72 12.81
CA SER A 89 -16.19 4.55 14.24
C SER A 89 -16.62 3.08 14.52
N ALA A 90 -15.69 2.13 14.39
CA ALA A 90 -15.93 0.72 14.74
C ALA A 90 -15.65 0.44 16.23
N LYS A 91 -14.83 1.28 16.89
CA LYS A 91 -14.48 1.11 18.33
C LYS A 91 -15.62 1.47 19.29
N SER A 92 -16.60 2.27 18.89
CA SER A 92 -17.75 2.61 19.74
C SER A 92 -18.82 1.51 19.75
N ILE A 93 -18.99 0.78 18.64
CA ILE A 93 -20.01 -0.26 18.51
C ILE A 93 -19.70 -1.47 19.41
N LEU A 94 -18.42 -1.86 19.53
CA LEU A 94 -18.01 -3.02 20.36
C LEU A 94 -17.99 -2.74 21.88
N LYS A 95 -17.88 -1.47 22.32
CA LYS A 95 -18.00 -1.14 23.76
C LYS A 95 -19.44 -1.10 24.25
N SER A 96 -20.41 -0.91 23.35
CA SER A 96 -21.85 -0.88 23.70
C SER A 96 -22.42 -2.26 24.08
N GLN A 97 -21.85 -3.36 23.56
CA GLN A 97 -22.36 -4.72 23.85
C GLN A 97 -21.82 -5.36 25.14
N ARG A 98 -20.76 -4.82 25.78
CA ARG A 98 -20.27 -5.34 27.07
C ARG A 98 -20.95 -4.70 28.30
N GLY A 99 -21.74 -3.65 28.12
CA GLY A 99 -22.46 -2.97 29.20
C GLY A 99 -23.86 -3.54 29.51
N ARG A 100 -24.49 -4.29 28.59
CA ARG A 100 -25.88 -4.77 28.77
C ARG A 100 -26.02 -6.17 29.36
N TYR A 101 -24.98 -7.00 29.31
CA TYR A 101 -25.03 -8.37 29.88
C TYR A 101 -24.65 -8.45 31.36
N ARG A 102 -24.33 -7.33 32.03
CA ARG A 102 -24.03 -7.32 33.48
C ARG A 102 -25.20 -6.82 34.35
N LEU A 103 -26.32 -6.39 33.77
CA LEU A 103 -27.51 -5.96 34.52
C LEU A 103 -28.68 -6.96 34.47
N GLN A 104 -28.64 -7.96 33.59
CA GLN A 104 -29.68 -9.00 33.56
C GLN A 104 -29.42 -10.18 34.52
N HIS A 105 -28.21 -10.34 35.06
CA HIS A 105 -27.91 -11.45 35.98
C HIS A 105 -28.09 -11.16 37.47
N MET A 106 -28.42 -9.92 37.88
CA MET A 106 -28.68 -9.59 39.29
C MET A 106 -30.17 -9.58 39.67
N HIS A 107 -31.10 -9.63 38.70
CA HIS A 107 -32.53 -9.60 38.99
C HIS A 107 -33.20 -10.99 39.10
N SER A 108 -32.47 -12.08 38.85
CA SER A 108 -33.02 -13.45 38.95
C SER A 108 -32.71 -14.17 40.28
N ILE A 109 -31.93 -13.57 41.19
CA ILE A 109 -31.53 -14.22 42.46
C ILE A 109 -32.32 -13.66 43.66
N ARG A 110 -33.17 -12.63 43.47
CA ARG A 110 -33.92 -11.97 44.55
C ARG A 110 -35.45 -12.13 44.47
N SER A 111 -35.92 -13.21 43.86
CA SER A 111 -37.31 -13.65 43.93
C SER A 111 -37.35 -15.14 44.27
N ARG A 112 -36.86 -15.45 45.47
CA ARG A 112 -37.45 -16.45 46.35
C ARG A 112 -38.26 -15.70 47.39
#